data_AF-A0AAD8CZK6-F1
#
_entry.id   AF-A0AAD8CZK6-F1
#
_cell.length_a   1.000
_cell.length_b   1.000
_cell.length_c   1.000
_cell.angle_alpha   90.00
_cell.angle_beta   90.00
_cell.angle_gamma   90.00
#
_symmetry.space_group_name_H-M   'P 1'
#
loop_
_entity.id
_entity.type
_entity.pdbx_description
1 polymer ?
#
loop_
_entity_poly.entity_id
_entity_poly.type
_entity_poly.pdbx_seq_one_letter_code
_entity_poly.pdbx_strand_id
1 'polypeptide(L)'
;MLSYQYKFQDEDQTKVKGSLKAGFFGTVVEYGAERKISRHSVLGATVSVGVPQGVSLKIKLNRASQTYFFPIHLTDQLLPSAVFYATVGPLVFYLAMQRLVIRPYLSAQKEQELEKQRESSSSDIARKKQEAEAAVRLMQESVRRVIEWEESRMGLIILNAWYGKFVTDTSRKQEKAKVIDVTVPLQCLVKDSKLILTDACKSGLPGFYDPCVGEEKSLKVLYQFRGVMHQNLSGDTEALRIPKQSHRIDADT
;
A
#
# COMPACT_ATOMS: atom_id res chain seq x y z
N MET A 1 41.44 -11.68 -24.43
CA MET A 1 40.33 -10.74 -24.20
C MET A 1 39.79 -11.03 -22.81
N LEU A 2 40.16 -10.24 -21.81
CA LEU A 2 39.67 -10.42 -20.44
C LEU A 2 38.37 -9.63 -20.31
N SER A 3 37.25 -10.33 -20.10
CA SER A 3 35.95 -9.74 -19.81
C SER A 3 35.50 -10.16 -18.42
N TYR A 4 35.51 -9.25 -17.45
CA TYR A 4 34.94 -9.50 -16.12
C TYR A 4 33.56 -8.87 -16.04
N GLN A 5 32.50 -9.64 -15.83
CA GLN A 5 31.13 -9.12 -15.70
C GLN A 5 30.60 -9.37 -14.29
N TYR A 6 30.32 -8.30 -13.55
CA TYR A 6 29.68 -8.39 -12.23
C TYR A 6 28.21 -7.96 -12.34
N LYS A 7 27.28 -8.80 -11.86
CA LYS A 7 25.83 -8.56 -11.88
C LYS A 7 25.30 -8.55 -10.46
N PHE A 8 24.87 -7.38 -9.96
CA PHE A 8 24.12 -7.30 -8.72
C PHE A 8 22.63 -7.22 -9.04
N GLN A 9 21.81 -8.06 -8.42
CA GLN A 9 20.36 -8.12 -8.64
C GLN A 9 19.65 -7.91 -7.32
N ASP A 10 18.95 -6.78 -7.19
CA ASP A 10 18.19 -6.43 -5.99
C ASP A 10 16.72 -6.87 -6.10
N GLU A 11 16.02 -7.02 -4.97
CA GLU A 11 14.60 -7.44 -4.90
C GLU A 11 13.68 -6.54 -5.75
N ASP A 12 14.11 -5.30 -5.99
CA ASP A 12 13.46 -4.26 -6.80
C ASP A 12 13.65 -4.41 -8.33
N GLN A 13 14.10 -5.58 -8.82
CA GLN A 13 14.37 -5.88 -10.24
C GLN A 13 15.38 -4.92 -10.91
N THR A 14 16.24 -4.28 -10.13
CA THR A 14 17.34 -3.44 -10.62
C THR A 14 18.59 -4.30 -10.75
N LYS A 15 19.16 -4.35 -11.96
CA LYS A 15 20.36 -5.11 -12.31
C LYS A 15 21.50 -4.16 -12.59
N VAL A 16 22.50 -4.12 -11.72
CA VAL A 16 23.74 -3.37 -11.96
C VAL A 16 24.71 -4.27 -12.71
N LYS A 17 25.26 -3.81 -13.83
CA LYS A 17 26.24 -4.51 -14.65
C LYS A 17 27.52 -3.69 -14.72
N GLY A 18 28.62 -4.27 -14.25
CA GLY A 18 29.97 -3.77 -14.55
C GLY A 18 30.65 -4.74 -15.50
N SER A 19 31.23 -4.26 -16.60
CA SER A 19 32.10 -5.06 -17.47
C SER A 19 33.41 -4.36 -17.82
N LEU A 20 34.53 -5.00 -17.52
CA LEU A 20 35.86 -4.58 -17.96
C LEU A 20 36.24 -5.39 -19.21
N LYS A 21 36.54 -4.74 -20.33
CA LYS A 21 37.05 -5.40 -21.55
C LYS A 21 38.46 -4.89 -21.86
N ALA A 22 39.45 -5.76 -21.73
CA ALA A 22 40.84 -5.46 -22.08
C ALA A 22 41.29 -6.30 -23.28
N GLY A 23 41.76 -5.64 -24.35
CA GLY A 23 42.28 -6.26 -25.57
C GLY A 23 43.34 -5.41 -26.26
N PHE A 24 43.92 -5.93 -27.35
CA PHE A 24 44.96 -5.25 -28.14
C PHE A 24 44.48 -3.93 -28.77
N PHE A 25 43.16 -3.77 -28.96
CA PHE A 25 42.52 -2.58 -29.52
C PHE A 25 41.98 -1.61 -28.44
N GLY A 26 42.61 -1.62 -27.25
CA GLY A 26 42.30 -0.70 -26.17
C GLY A 26 41.54 -1.30 -25.00
N THR A 27 41.35 -0.48 -23.96
CA THR A 27 40.67 -0.81 -22.71
C THR A 27 39.34 -0.09 -22.64
N VAL A 28 38.25 -0.84 -22.42
CA VAL A 28 36.90 -0.29 -22.25
C VAL A 28 36.31 -0.75 -20.92
N VAL A 29 35.91 0.21 -20.12
CA VAL A 29 35.17 0.04 -18.86
C VAL A 29 33.72 0.40 -19.13
N GLU A 30 32.80 -0.55 -19.00
CA GLU A 30 31.37 -0.28 -19.06
C GLU A 30 30.77 -0.50 -17.68
N TYR A 31 29.98 0.44 -17.18
CA TYR A 31 29.18 0.27 -15.98
C TYR A 31 27.78 0.81 -16.25
N GLY A 32 26.76 0.13 -15.74
CA GLY A 32 25.39 0.50 -16.02
C GLY A 32 24.39 -0.15 -15.10
N ALA A 33 23.18 0.38 -15.11
CA ALA A 33 22.05 -0.15 -14.38
C ALA A 33 20.89 -0.40 -15.35
N GLU A 34 20.26 -1.56 -15.22
CA GLU A 34 19.02 -1.93 -15.91
C GLU A 34 17.91 -2.05 -14.88
N ARG A 35 16.78 -1.38 -15.10
CA ARG A 35 15.58 -1.47 -14.26
C ARG A 35 14.39 -1.92 -15.10
N LYS A 36 13.65 -2.89 -14.59
CA LYS A 36 12.37 -3.29 -15.18
C LYS A 36 11.29 -2.27 -14.80
N ILE A 37 10.69 -1.63 -15.80
CA ILE A 37 9.65 -0.60 -15.63
C ILE A 37 8.26 -1.22 -15.72
N SER A 38 8.08 -2.24 -16.55
CA SER A 38 6.79 -2.93 -16.76
C SER A 38 7.02 -4.43 -16.97
N ARG A 39 5.94 -5.22 -17.02
CA ARG A 39 5.98 -6.67 -17.28
C ARG A 39 6.81 -7.03 -18.52
N HIS A 40 6.74 -6.20 -19.56
CA HIS A 40 7.42 -6.39 -20.85
C HIS A 40 8.40 -5.27 -21.21
N SER A 41 8.82 -4.42 -20.26
CA SER A 41 9.71 -3.29 -20.55
C SER A 41 10.85 -3.15 -19.56
N VAL A 42 12.08 -3.18 -20.08
CA VAL A 42 13.32 -3.01 -19.31
C VAL A 42 14.07 -1.81 -19.87
N LEU A 43 14.35 -0.83 -19.01
CA LEU A 43 15.16 0.33 -19.34
C LEU A 43 16.55 0.16 -18.73
N GLY A 44 17.60 0.42 -19.49
CA GLY A 44 18.97 0.39 -19.05
C GLY A 44 19.70 1.66 -19.42
N ALA A 45 20.57 2.11 -18.54
CA ALA A 45 21.53 3.17 -18.80
C ALA A 45 22.93 2.60 -18.49
N THR A 46 23.79 2.57 -19.51
CA THR A 46 25.16 2.07 -19.39
C THR A 46 26.12 3.13 -19.88
N VAL A 47 27.07 3.52 -19.04
CA VAL A 47 28.17 4.39 -19.42
C VAL A 47 29.35 3.52 -19.84
N SER A 48 29.87 3.77 -21.04
CA SER A 48 31.09 3.16 -21.55
C SER A 48 32.20 4.20 -21.62
N VAL A 49 33.33 3.90 -20.99
CA VAL A 49 34.53 4.74 -20.93
C VAL A 49 35.70 3.92 -21.49
N GLY A 50 36.34 4.35 -22.57
CA GLY A 50 37.47 3.59 -23.12
C GLY A 50 38.33 4.35 -24.13
N VAL A 51 39.52 3.83 -24.40
CA VAL A 51 40.42 4.35 -25.45
C VAL A 51 40.36 3.40 -26.64
N PRO A 52 40.12 3.86 -27.88
CA PRO A 52 39.97 5.25 -28.35
C PRO A 52 38.51 5.79 -28.33
N GLN A 53 37.53 5.01 -27.87
CA GLN A 53 36.09 5.32 -27.99
C GLN A 53 35.53 6.41 -27.04
N GLY A 54 36.37 7.04 -26.22
CA GLY A 54 35.99 8.14 -25.33
C GLY A 54 34.95 7.75 -24.26
N VAL A 55 34.06 8.70 -23.95
CA VAL A 55 32.95 8.55 -22.99
C VAL A 55 31.61 8.58 -23.74
N SER A 56 30.84 7.51 -23.61
CA SER A 56 29.51 7.40 -24.24
C SER A 56 28.48 6.84 -23.27
N LEU A 57 27.30 7.44 -23.23
CA LEU A 57 26.13 6.97 -22.49
C LEU A 57 25.21 6.20 -23.43
N LYS A 58 24.97 4.93 -23.15
CA LYS A 58 24.10 4.05 -23.92
C LYS A 58 22.79 3.86 -23.16
N ILE A 59 21.70 4.38 -23.70
CA ILE A 59 20.35 4.16 -23.16
C ILE A 59 19.70 3.04 -23.97
N LYS A 60 19.29 1.95 -23.29
CA LYS A 60 18.70 0.76 -23.90
C LYS A 60 17.28 0.55 -23.37
N LEU A 61 16.29 0.52 -24.24
CA LEU A 61 14.91 0.17 -23.89
C LEU A 61 14.52 -1.12 -24.61
N ASN A 62 14.39 -2.20 -23.85
CA ASN A 62 13.86 -3.47 -24.36
C ASN A 62 12.35 -3.49 -24.09
N ARG A 63 11.54 -3.46 -25.15
CA ARG A 63 10.09 -3.59 -25.08
C ARG A 63 9.65 -4.85 -25.85
N ALA A 64 9.21 -5.86 -25.12
CA ALA A 64 8.88 -7.19 -25.65
C ALA A 64 10.04 -7.78 -26.51
N SER A 65 9.89 -7.80 -27.84
CA SER A 65 10.91 -8.29 -28.80
C SER A 65 11.77 -7.17 -29.40
N GLN A 66 11.40 -5.90 -29.22
CA GLN A 66 12.10 -4.77 -29.80
C GLN A 66 13.11 -4.19 -28.80
N THR A 67 14.33 -3.94 -29.28
CA THR A 67 15.40 -3.29 -28.51
C THR A 67 15.67 -1.93 -29.13
N TYR A 68 15.30 -0.87 -28.44
CA TYR A 68 15.66 0.50 -28.79
C TYR A 68 16.98 0.85 -28.13
N PHE A 69 17.93 1.37 -28.91
CA PHE A 69 19.28 1.68 -28.45
C PHE A 69 19.65 3.09 -28.88
N PHE A 70 19.87 3.96 -27.89
CA PHE A 70 20.21 5.36 -28.09
C PHE A 70 21.61 5.63 -27.51
N PRO A 71 22.66 5.62 -28.35
CA PRO A 71 24.00 5.98 -27.94
C PRO A 71 24.16 7.51 -27.96
N ILE A 72 24.42 8.10 -26.81
CA ILE A 72 24.79 9.49 -26.64
C ILE A 72 26.30 9.54 -26.48
N HIS A 73 27.00 10.02 -27.49
CA HIS A 73 28.45 10.23 -27.44
C HIS A 73 28.71 11.59 -26.78
N LEU A 74 29.44 11.61 -25.66
CA LEU A 74 29.75 12.86 -24.95
C LEU A 74 31.06 13.45 -25.49
N THR A 75 32.15 12.68 -25.43
CA THR A 75 33.48 13.14 -25.81
C THR A 75 34.35 11.98 -26.29
N ASP A 76 35.21 12.23 -27.29
CA ASP A 76 36.20 11.25 -27.78
C ASP A 76 37.44 11.16 -26.87
N GLN A 77 37.64 12.16 -26.01
CA GLN A 77 38.70 12.20 -25.00
C GLN A 77 38.20 11.77 -23.62
N LEU A 78 39.09 11.14 -22.85
CA LEU A 78 38.83 10.74 -21.46
C LEU A 78 38.87 11.97 -20.53
N LEU A 79 37.74 12.67 -20.44
CA LEU A 79 37.58 13.78 -19.51
C LEU A 79 36.79 13.32 -18.26
N PRO A 80 37.32 13.51 -17.03
CA PRO A 80 36.61 13.15 -15.80
C PRO A 80 35.24 13.86 -15.66
N SER A 81 35.13 15.09 -16.17
CA SER A 81 33.88 15.85 -16.19
C SER A 81 32.80 15.17 -17.06
N ALA A 82 33.17 14.60 -18.20
CA ALA A 82 32.24 13.87 -19.07
C ALA A 82 31.71 12.60 -18.38
N VAL A 83 32.56 11.89 -17.64
CA VAL A 83 32.15 10.72 -16.83
C VAL A 83 31.18 11.15 -15.73
N PHE A 84 31.43 12.30 -15.08
CA PHE A 84 30.53 12.85 -14.06
C PHE A 84 29.14 13.18 -14.63
N TYR A 85 29.06 13.88 -15.77
CA TYR A 85 27.76 14.18 -16.38
C TYR A 85 27.05 12.94 -16.92
N ALA A 86 27.79 11.96 -17.47
CA ALA A 86 27.23 10.70 -17.95
C ALA A 86 26.62 9.84 -16.82
N THR A 87 27.07 10.02 -15.57
CA THR A 87 26.53 9.31 -14.39
C THR A 87 25.46 10.09 -13.66
N VAL A 88 25.79 11.31 -13.24
CA VAL A 88 24.93 12.13 -12.38
C VAL A 88 23.73 12.65 -13.16
N GLY A 89 23.89 13.02 -14.42
CA GLY A 89 22.82 13.54 -15.27
C GLY A 89 21.62 12.57 -15.37
N PRO A 90 21.80 11.33 -15.85
CA PRO A 90 20.72 10.35 -15.94
C PRO A 90 20.11 9.99 -14.58
N LEU A 91 20.93 9.95 -13.51
CA LEU A 91 20.44 9.63 -12.17
C LEU A 91 19.54 10.73 -11.60
N VAL A 92 19.98 11.99 -11.67
CA VAL A 92 19.19 13.14 -11.22
C VAL A 92 17.94 13.30 -12.06
N PHE A 93 18.05 13.14 -13.39
CA PHE A 93 16.90 13.15 -14.30
C PHE A 93 15.87 12.08 -13.92
N TYR A 94 16.32 10.86 -13.62
CA TYR A 94 15.45 9.77 -13.19
C TYR A 94 14.72 10.10 -11.88
N LEU A 95 15.43 10.59 -10.86
CA LEU A 95 14.84 10.94 -9.57
C LEU A 95 13.84 12.11 -9.69
N ALA A 96 14.18 13.13 -10.47
CA ALA A 96 13.31 14.26 -10.75
C ALA A 96 12.02 13.80 -11.46
N MET A 97 12.15 13.02 -12.53
CA MET A 97 11.00 12.49 -13.27
C MET A 97 10.12 11.58 -12.40
N GLN A 98 10.75 10.73 -11.56
CA GLN A 98 10.02 9.83 -10.66
C GLN A 98 9.21 10.62 -9.62
N ARG A 99 9.79 11.66 -9.02
CA ARG A 99 9.14 12.45 -7.96
C ARG A 99 8.12 13.43 -8.50
N LEU A 100 8.43 14.15 -9.58
CA LEU A 100 7.63 15.27 -10.06
C LEU A 100 6.52 14.87 -11.03
N VAL A 101 6.69 13.78 -11.79
CA VAL A 101 5.74 13.40 -12.85
C VAL A 101 5.10 12.05 -12.56
N ILE A 102 5.91 11.01 -12.36
CA ILE A 102 5.40 9.64 -12.29
C ILE A 102 4.55 9.41 -11.04
N ARG A 103 5.04 9.79 -9.85
CA ARG A 103 4.27 9.63 -8.60
C ARG A 103 2.93 10.36 -8.61
N PRO A 104 2.84 11.68 -8.93
CA PRO A 104 1.56 12.36 -8.91
C PRO A 104 0.59 11.82 -9.97
N TYR A 105 1.09 11.45 -11.16
CA TYR A 105 0.22 10.90 -12.20
C TYR A 105 -0.36 9.53 -11.83
N LEU A 106 0.45 8.64 -11.25
CA LEU A 106 -0.02 7.33 -10.78
C LEU A 106 -1.03 7.45 -9.64
N SER A 107 -0.79 8.37 -8.69
CA SER A 107 -1.74 8.65 -7.61
C SER A 107 -3.07 9.18 -8.16
N ALA A 108 -3.03 10.14 -9.09
CA ALA A 108 -4.23 10.70 -9.72
C ALA A 108 -5.03 9.63 -10.49
N GLN A 109 -4.36 8.73 -11.22
CA GLN A 109 -5.06 7.61 -11.87
C GLN A 109 -5.72 6.66 -10.87
N LYS A 110 -5.06 6.36 -9.76
CA LYS A 110 -5.62 5.50 -8.71
C LYS A 110 -6.87 6.14 -8.08
N GLU A 111 -6.84 7.45 -7.86
CA GLU A 111 -7.97 8.21 -7.35
C GLU A 111 -9.15 8.20 -8.33
N GLN A 112 -8.91 8.43 -9.63
CA GLN A 112 -9.96 8.36 -10.66
C GLN A 112 -10.60 6.98 -10.78
N GLU A 113 -9.81 5.91 -10.71
CA GLU A 113 -10.33 4.54 -10.75
C GLU A 113 -11.20 4.25 -9.51
N LEU A 114 -10.78 4.73 -8.34
CA LEU A 114 -11.56 4.62 -7.11
C LEU A 114 -12.87 5.42 -7.20
N GLU A 115 -12.86 6.61 -7.80
CA GLU A 115 -14.07 7.41 -8.03
C GLU A 115 -15.06 6.70 -8.96
N LYS A 116 -14.59 6.14 -10.08
CA LYS A 116 -15.43 5.35 -10.99
C LYS A 116 -16.05 4.14 -10.28
N GLN A 117 -15.28 3.45 -9.45
CA GLN A 117 -15.79 2.33 -8.66
C GLN A 117 -16.83 2.76 -7.63
N ARG A 118 -16.69 3.96 -7.05
CA ARG A 118 -17.67 4.53 -6.13
C ARG A 118 -18.96 4.91 -6.84
N GLU A 119 -18.86 5.54 -8.00
CA GLU A 119 -20.02 5.92 -8.81
C GLU A 119 -20.83 4.67 -9.20
N SER A 120 -20.16 3.63 -9.71
CA SER A 120 -20.80 2.38 -10.10
C SER A 120 -21.42 1.63 -8.92
N SER A 121 -20.81 1.70 -7.74
CA SER A 121 -21.28 0.99 -6.53
C SER A 121 -22.26 1.80 -5.69
N SER A 122 -22.60 3.03 -6.07
CA SER A 122 -23.37 3.95 -5.21
C SER A 122 -24.79 3.44 -4.92
N SER A 123 -25.47 2.86 -5.91
CA SER A 123 -26.80 2.26 -5.77
C SER A 123 -26.79 1.00 -4.90
N ASP A 124 -25.78 0.14 -5.07
CA ASP A 124 -25.62 -1.08 -4.27
C ASP A 124 -25.33 -0.76 -2.80
N ILE A 125 -24.53 0.28 -2.53
CA ILE A 125 -24.27 0.76 -1.16
C ILE A 125 -25.57 1.24 -0.51
N ALA A 126 -26.39 2.00 -1.24
CA ALA A 126 -27.68 2.48 -0.71
C ALA A 126 -28.62 1.32 -0.35
N ARG A 127 -28.71 0.29 -1.20
CA ARG A 127 -29.50 -0.92 -0.91
C ARG A 127 -28.97 -1.66 0.32
N LYS A 128 -27.66 -1.94 0.38
CA LYS A 128 -27.03 -2.62 1.52
C LYS A 128 -27.15 -1.83 2.82
N LYS A 129 -27.11 -0.50 2.75
CA LYS A 129 -27.33 0.37 3.90
C LYS A 129 -28.76 0.19 4.46
N GLN A 130 -29.77 0.16 3.60
CA GLN A 130 -31.16 -0.07 4.03
C GLN A 130 -31.33 -1.47 4.65
N GLU A 131 -30.73 -2.49 4.04
CA GLU A 131 -30.73 -3.87 4.58
C GLU A 131 -30.05 -3.92 5.96
N ALA A 132 -28.91 -3.25 6.13
CA ALA A 132 -28.20 -3.17 7.40
C ALA A 132 -29.01 -2.44 8.48
N GLU A 133 -29.63 -1.30 8.15
CA GLU A 133 -30.49 -0.55 9.09
C GLU A 133 -31.70 -1.39 9.53
N ALA A 134 -32.33 -2.13 8.61
CA ALA A 134 -33.42 -3.04 8.94
C ALA A 134 -32.94 -4.17 9.88
N ALA A 135 -31.78 -4.77 9.60
CA ALA A 135 -31.20 -5.80 10.47
C ALA A 135 -30.88 -5.25 11.87
N VAL A 136 -30.31 -4.04 11.97
CA VAL A 136 -30.02 -3.37 13.25
C VAL A 136 -31.30 -3.19 14.07
N ARG A 137 -32.39 -2.73 13.43
CA ARG A 137 -33.70 -2.55 14.11
C ARG A 137 -34.22 -3.87 14.68
N LEU A 138 -34.13 -4.97 13.93
CA LEU A 138 -34.57 -6.29 14.39
C LEU A 138 -33.72 -6.84 15.54
N MET A 139 -32.44 -6.46 15.62
CA MET A 139 -31.52 -6.93 16.66
C MET A 139 -31.66 -6.19 18.00
N GLN A 140 -32.31 -5.02 18.05
CA GLN A 140 -32.35 -4.19 19.25
C GLN A 140 -32.87 -4.93 20.49
N GLU A 141 -33.93 -5.72 20.34
CA GLU A 141 -34.49 -6.49 21.45
C GLU A 141 -33.53 -7.58 21.95
N SER A 142 -32.87 -8.28 21.03
CA SER A 142 -31.87 -9.30 21.36
C SER A 142 -30.68 -8.68 22.09
N VAL A 143 -30.17 -7.55 21.57
CA VAL A 143 -29.04 -6.81 22.14
C VAL A 143 -29.34 -6.34 23.55
N ARG A 144 -30.55 -5.82 23.81
CA ARG A 144 -30.95 -5.42 25.16
C ARG A 144 -30.87 -6.58 26.15
N ARG A 145 -31.38 -7.76 25.77
CA ARG A 145 -31.31 -8.97 26.61
C ARG A 145 -29.87 -9.41 26.86
N VAL A 146 -29.02 -9.34 25.84
CA VAL A 146 -27.59 -9.67 25.97
C VAL A 146 -26.88 -8.68 26.90
N ILE A 147 -27.16 -7.38 26.80
CA ILE A 147 -26.58 -6.36 27.67
C ILE A 147 -26.98 -6.60 29.13
N GLU A 148 -28.27 -6.78 29.42
CA GLU A 148 -28.76 -7.05 30.78
C GLU A 148 -28.12 -8.32 31.38
N TRP A 149 -27.94 -9.36 30.55
CA TRP A 149 -27.29 -10.60 30.97
C TRP A 149 -25.78 -10.44 31.22
N GLU A 150 -25.05 -9.77 30.33
CA GLU A 150 -23.62 -9.52 30.47
C GLU A 150 -23.32 -8.54 31.61
N GLU A 151 -24.17 -7.55 31.86
CA GLU A 151 -24.04 -6.58 32.95
C GLU A 151 -24.11 -7.28 34.32
N SER A 152 -25.06 -8.20 34.51
CA SER A 152 -25.20 -8.97 35.75
C SER A 152 -23.95 -9.81 36.11
N ARG A 153 -23.14 -10.14 35.10
CA ARG A 153 -21.94 -10.98 35.24
C ARG A 153 -20.64 -10.20 35.11
N MET A 154 -20.71 -8.86 35.00
CA MET A 154 -19.55 -8.01 34.72
C MET A 154 -18.77 -8.51 33.49
N GLY A 155 -19.52 -8.90 32.45
CA GLY A 155 -19.05 -9.53 31.24
C GLY A 155 -18.56 -8.55 30.18
N LEU A 156 -18.74 -8.89 28.90
CA LEU A 156 -18.27 -8.08 27.77
C LEU A 156 -19.39 -7.16 27.26
N ILE A 157 -19.19 -5.85 27.39
CA ILE A 157 -20.12 -4.84 26.91
C ILE A 157 -19.39 -3.95 25.90
N ILE A 158 -19.91 -3.85 24.68
CA ILE A 158 -19.36 -2.98 23.64
C ILE A 158 -19.96 -1.59 23.84
N LEU A 159 -19.10 -0.60 24.08
CA LEU A 159 -19.51 0.78 24.29
C LEU A 159 -19.69 1.48 22.95
N ASN A 160 -18.64 1.46 22.12
CA ASN A 160 -18.65 2.07 20.79
C ASN A 160 -17.93 1.16 19.81
N ALA A 161 -18.51 0.92 18.64
CA ALA A 161 -17.83 0.23 17.55
C ALA A 161 -18.06 0.94 16.23
N TRP A 162 -16.96 1.17 15.52
CA TRP A 162 -16.90 1.97 14.31
C TRP A 162 -16.24 1.15 13.21
N TYR A 163 -16.87 1.08 12.03
CA TYR A 163 -16.31 0.39 10.87
C TYR A 163 -16.20 1.33 9.67
N GLY A 164 -15.05 1.33 9.00
CA GLY A 164 -14.84 2.11 7.79
C GLY A 164 -13.41 2.61 7.66
N LYS A 165 -13.22 3.68 6.88
CA LYS A 165 -11.94 4.33 6.69
C LYS A 165 -11.71 5.36 7.81
N PHE A 166 -10.74 5.07 8.68
CA PHE A 166 -10.28 6.04 9.66
C PHE A 166 -9.22 6.94 9.04
N VAL A 167 -9.40 8.24 9.19
CA VAL A 167 -8.36 9.21 8.83
C VAL A 167 -7.28 9.14 9.90
N THR A 168 -6.10 8.66 9.54
CA THR A 168 -4.91 8.87 10.35
C THR A 168 -4.48 10.33 10.21
N ASP A 169 -4.17 11.00 11.33
CA ASP A 169 -3.86 12.45 11.42
C ASP A 169 -2.77 12.93 10.43
N THR A 170 -2.01 12.02 9.84
CA THR A 170 -0.95 12.28 8.87
C THR A 170 -1.43 12.62 7.45
N SER A 171 -2.70 12.40 7.10
CA SER A 171 -3.19 12.61 5.72
C SER A 171 -4.27 13.69 5.62
N ARG A 172 -3.81 14.93 5.40
CA ARG A 172 -4.54 16.08 4.80
C ARG A 172 -6.02 16.26 5.17
N LYS A 173 -6.26 17.03 6.25
CA LYS A 173 -7.28 18.09 6.50
C LYS A 173 -8.70 18.08 5.90
N GLN A 174 -9.16 17.15 5.07
CA GLN A 174 -10.48 17.25 4.40
C GLN A 174 -11.13 15.94 3.96
N GLU A 175 -10.58 14.77 4.30
CA GLU A 175 -11.36 13.54 4.14
C GLU A 175 -12.34 13.40 5.31
N LYS A 176 -13.64 13.44 5.02
CA LYS A 176 -14.67 13.08 6.01
C LYS A 176 -14.48 11.60 6.34
N ALA A 177 -14.31 11.28 7.62
CA ALA A 177 -14.28 9.88 8.08
C ALA A 177 -15.59 9.19 7.64
N LYS A 178 -15.49 8.27 6.68
CA LYS A 178 -16.63 7.47 6.19
C LYS A 178 -16.73 6.24 7.07
N VAL A 179 -17.46 6.39 8.15
CA VAL A 179 -17.53 5.40 9.23
C VAL A 179 -19.00 5.10 9.54
N ILE A 180 -19.28 3.84 9.82
CA ILE A 180 -20.58 3.35 10.27
C ILE A 180 -20.49 2.95 11.73
N ASP A 181 -21.56 3.21 12.48
CA ASP A 181 -21.73 2.70 13.84
C ASP A 181 -22.21 1.25 13.75
N VAL A 182 -21.41 0.34 14.30
CA VAL A 182 -21.67 -1.11 14.32
C VAL A 182 -21.76 -1.65 15.74
N THR A 183 -22.05 -0.78 16.71
CA THR A 183 -22.15 -1.15 18.13
C THR A 183 -23.24 -2.19 18.37
N VAL A 184 -24.44 -1.98 17.80
CA VAL A 184 -25.59 -2.87 17.99
C VAL A 184 -25.36 -4.25 17.35
N PRO A 185 -24.98 -4.36 16.05
CA PRO A 185 -24.67 -5.66 15.45
C PRO A 185 -23.57 -6.41 16.18
N LEU A 186 -22.52 -5.71 16.61
CA LEU A 186 -21.37 -6.33 17.26
C LEU A 186 -21.74 -6.85 18.66
N GLN A 187 -22.57 -6.13 19.41
CA GLN A 187 -23.07 -6.58 20.71
C GLN A 187 -23.94 -7.84 20.58
N CYS A 188 -24.72 -7.96 19.49
CA CYS A 188 -25.54 -9.15 19.23
C CYS A 188 -24.71 -10.42 19.00
N LEU A 189 -23.45 -10.28 18.58
CA LEU A 189 -22.54 -11.39 18.33
C LEU A 189 -21.78 -11.85 19.59
N VAL A 190 -21.89 -11.12 20.71
CA VAL A 190 -21.26 -11.50 21.98
C VAL A 190 -21.96 -12.72 22.56
N LYS A 191 -21.17 -13.72 22.95
CA LYS A 191 -21.64 -14.93 23.64
C LYS A 191 -20.67 -15.30 24.75
N ASP A 192 -21.19 -15.59 25.94
CA ASP A 192 -20.41 -15.98 27.12
C ASP A 192 -19.23 -15.01 27.42
N SER A 193 -19.51 -13.71 27.41
CA SER A 193 -18.52 -12.63 27.64
C SER A 193 -17.32 -12.65 26.69
N LYS A 194 -17.48 -13.21 25.48
CA LYS A 194 -16.46 -13.25 24.43
C LYS A 194 -17.06 -12.87 23.09
N LEU A 195 -16.25 -12.26 22.24
CA LEU A 195 -16.57 -12.01 20.84
C LEU A 195 -15.44 -12.56 19.97
N ILE A 196 -15.82 -13.42 19.02
CA ILE A 196 -14.91 -14.06 18.08
C ILE A 196 -15.43 -13.78 16.67
N LEU A 197 -14.72 -12.92 15.95
CA LEU A 197 -14.90 -12.72 14.51
C LEU A 197 -13.88 -13.57 13.76
N THR A 198 -14.33 -14.26 12.73
CA THR A 198 -13.48 -15.02 11.81
C THR A 198 -12.75 -14.09 10.83
N ASP A 199 -11.79 -14.63 10.09
CA ASP A 199 -10.98 -13.93 9.06
C ASP A 199 -11.78 -13.56 7.79
N ALA A 200 -13.10 -13.49 7.89
CA ALA A 200 -13.98 -13.10 6.79
C ALA A 200 -14.16 -11.57 6.75
N CYS A 201 -14.47 -11.03 5.58
CA CYS A 201 -14.76 -9.61 5.43
C CYS A 201 -15.90 -9.18 6.38
N LYS A 202 -15.62 -8.20 7.24
CA LYS A 202 -16.57 -7.73 8.26
C LYS A 202 -17.79 -7.06 7.65
N SER A 203 -17.69 -6.56 6.42
CA SER A 203 -18.82 -6.03 5.64
C SER A 203 -19.90 -7.09 5.30
N GLY A 204 -19.59 -8.38 5.41
CA GLY A 204 -20.56 -9.46 5.16
C GLY A 204 -21.40 -9.85 6.39
N LEU A 205 -21.13 -9.24 7.55
CA LEU A 205 -21.87 -9.54 8.77
C LEU A 205 -23.26 -8.88 8.74
N PRO A 206 -24.28 -9.51 9.36
CA PRO A 206 -25.60 -8.91 9.49
C PRO A 206 -25.53 -7.54 10.19
N GLY A 207 -26.14 -6.50 9.59
CA GLY A 207 -26.08 -5.13 10.11
C GLY A 207 -24.80 -4.36 9.75
N PHE A 208 -23.85 -4.99 9.04
CA PHE A 208 -22.70 -4.32 8.45
C PHE A 208 -22.96 -4.02 6.97
N TYR A 209 -22.33 -2.95 6.49
CA TYR A 209 -22.18 -2.68 5.07
C TYR A 209 -20.84 -1.98 4.83
N ASP A 210 -20.40 -1.89 3.58
CA ASP A 210 -19.16 -1.23 3.21
C ASP A 210 -19.41 0.26 2.87
N PRO A 211 -18.95 1.23 3.70
CA PRO A 211 -19.09 2.65 3.41
C PRO A 211 -18.04 3.21 2.42
N CYS A 212 -16.97 2.45 2.14
CA CYS A 212 -15.83 2.90 1.34
C CYS A 212 -15.25 1.74 0.51
N VAL A 213 -15.99 1.36 -0.54
CA VAL A 213 -15.59 0.34 -1.51
C VAL A 213 -14.27 0.71 -2.17
N GLY A 214 -13.34 -0.24 -2.23
CA GLY A 214 -12.02 -0.07 -2.85
C GLY A 214 -10.96 0.61 -1.97
N GLU A 215 -11.32 1.01 -0.75
CA GLU A 215 -10.39 1.57 0.23
C GLU A 215 -10.09 0.58 1.37
N GLU A 216 -8.98 0.84 2.07
CA GLU A 216 -8.64 0.09 3.28
C GLU A 216 -9.59 0.48 4.42
N LYS A 217 -10.16 -0.55 5.05
CA LYS A 217 -11.16 -0.43 6.10
C LYS A 217 -10.63 -1.05 7.37
N SER A 218 -11.05 -0.51 8.50
CA SER A 218 -10.76 -1.09 9.79
C SER A 218 -11.98 -1.03 10.69
N LEU A 219 -11.99 -1.88 11.70
CA LEU A 219 -12.97 -1.92 12.78
C LEU A 219 -12.28 -1.43 14.06
N LYS A 220 -12.76 -0.32 14.60
CA LYS A 220 -12.36 0.19 15.91
C LYS A 220 -13.43 -0.18 16.93
N VAL A 221 -13.06 -0.88 17.98
CA VAL A 221 -13.99 -1.32 19.04
C VAL A 221 -13.49 -0.80 20.38
N LEU A 222 -14.36 -0.10 21.09
CA LEU A 222 -14.24 0.28 22.48
C LEU A 222 -15.22 -0.58 23.27
N TYR A 223 -14.70 -1.34 24.22
CA TYR A 223 -15.50 -2.26 25.04
C TYR A 223 -15.07 -2.22 26.49
N GLN A 224 -15.98 -2.60 27.37
CA GLN A 224 -15.74 -2.79 28.78
C GLN A 224 -15.79 -4.28 29.10
N PHE A 225 -14.83 -4.75 29.88
CA PHE A 225 -14.82 -6.11 30.40
C PHE A 225 -14.43 -6.07 31.87
N ARG A 226 -15.27 -6.66 32.73
CA ARG A 226 -15.09 -6.65 34.20
C ARG A 226 -14.84 -5.25 34.78
N GLY A 227 -15.56 -4.25 34.27
CA GLY A 227 -15.44 -2.87 34.72
C GLY A 227 -14.30 -2.07 34.08
N VAL A 228 -13.37 -2.71 33.36
CA VAL A 228 -12.20 -2.05 32.75
C VAL A 228 -12.42 -1.78 31.27
N MET A 229 -12.08 -0.58 30.81
CA MET A 229 -12.18 -0.18 29.41
C MET A 229 -11.01 -0.72 28.58
N HIS A 230 -11.33 -1.13 27.36
CA HIS A 230 -10.39 -1.67 26.39
C HIS A 230 -10.70 -1.10 25.01
N GLN A 231 -9.66 -0.87 24.21
CA GLN A 231 -9.77 -0.44 22.82
C GLN A 231 -8.97 -1.35 21.92
N ASN A 232 -9.54 -1.67 20.77
CA ASN A 232 -8.86 -2.43 19.74
C ASN A 232 -9.15 -1.87 18.34
N LEU A 233 -8.15 -1.94 17.46
CA LEU A 233 -8.26 -1.64 16.05
C LEU A 233 -7.88 -2.90 15.27
N SER A 234 -8.74 -3.35 14.35
CA SER A 234 -8.47 -4.51 13.52
C SER A 234 -8.79 -4.24 12.05
N GLY A 235 -8.01 -4.82 11.14
CA GLY A 235 -8.26 -4.73 9.69
C GLY A 235 -9.56 -5.43 9.26
N ASP A 236 -10.07 -5.16 8.06
CA ASP A 236 -11.34 -5.74 7.56
C ASP A 236 -11.37 -7.27 7.54
N THR A 237 -10.28 -7.90 7.11
CA THR A 237 -10.15 -9.37 7.01
C THR A 237 -9.50 -10.01 8.23
N GLU A 238 -9.12 -9.23 9.24
CA GLU A 238 -8.38 -9.74 10.39
C GLU A 238 -9.33 -10.29 11.46
N ALA A 239 -9.09 -11.54 11.87
CA ALA A 239 -9.79 -12.21 12.95
C ALA A 239 -9.68 -11.44 14.27
N LEU A 240 -10.83 -11.13 14.88
CA LEU A 240 -10.90 -10.41 16.13
C LEU A 240 -11.34 -11.36 17.25
N ARG A 241 -10.52 -11.48 18.29
CA ARG A 241 -10.88 -12.18 19.53
C ARG A 241 -10.75 -11.21 20.70
N ILE A 242 -11.86 -10.90 21.35
CA ILE A 242 -11.92 -10.07 22.56
C ILE A 242 -12.71 -10.79 23.65
N PRO A 243 -12.40 -10.57 24.94
CA PRO A 243 -11.44 -9.62 25.50
C PRO A 243 -9.97 -10.10 25.45
N LYS A 244 -9.01 -9.17 25.33
CA LYS A 244 -7.56 -9.41 25.52
C LYS A 244 -6.97 -8.36 26.45
N GLN A 245 -6.03 -8.77 27.31
CA GLN A 245 -5.35 -7.86 28.25
C GLN A 245 -4.54 -6.76 27.54
N SER A 246 -3.98 -7.06 26.36
CA SER A 246 -3.21 -6.11 25.55
C SER A 246 -4.04 -4.92 25.04
N HIS A 247 -5.37 -5.00 25.09
CA HIS A 247 -6.27 -3.96 24.61
C HIS A 247 -6.69 -3.01 25.73
N ARG A 248 -6.24 -3.23 26.96
CA ARG A 248 -6.63 -2.42 28.12
C ARG A 248 -6.19 -0.98 27.91
N ILE A 249 -7.12 -0.06 28.14
CA ILE A 249 -6.81 1.36 28.24
C ILE A 249 -6.64 1.63 29.72
N ASP A 250 -5.43 1.97 30.13
CA ASP A 250 -5.24 2.54 31.46
C ASP A 250 -5.79 3.97 31.40
N ALA A 251 -6.83 4.21 32.21
CA ALA A 251 -7.30 5.55 32.47
C ALA A 251 -6.25 6.22 33.36
N ASP A 252 -5.15 6.67 32.74
CA ASP A 252 -4.17 7.50 33.43
C ASP A 252 -4.88 8.76 33.93
N THR A 253 -4.65 9.01 35.20
CA THR A 253 -5.21 10.09 36.02
C THR A 253 -4.56 11.42 35.67
#